data_AF-A0A947TJU2-F1
#
_entry.id   AF-A0A947TJU2-F1
#
_cell.length_a   1.000
_cell.length_b   1.000
_cell.length_c   1.000
_cell.angle_alpha   90.00
_cell.angle_beta   90.00
_cell.angle_gamma   90.00
#
_symmetry.space_group_name_H-M   'P 1'
#
loop_
_entity.id
_entity.type
_entity.pdbx_description
1 polymer ?
#
loop_
_entity_poly.entity_id
_entity_poly.type
_entity_poly.pdbx_seq_one_letter_code
_entity_poly.pdbx_strand_id
1 'polypeptide(L)'
;MKPVLNVLLTLTMVAATVALAGQQTMPPSFSEQNEPETVLRAYPLGITTKQAAFSHHGKALRTLVLPNGKEGWVYEVGGKQAQTYQHPTREKHTVYEAGPGNNVRTYTLVFDDKGVVIDVLYNEKGRHDGLTALQVQRKVRGDGTRKGEGLGMK
;
A
#
# COMPACT_ATOMS: atom_id res chain seq x y z
N MET A 1 35.21 38.00 52.66
CA MET A 1 34.76 36.64 52.26
C MET A 1 33.48 36.79 51.46
N LYS A 2 33.36 36.09 50.33
CA LYS A 2 32.42 36.32 49.20
C LYS A 2 30.94 36.07 49.59
N PRO A 3 29.95 36.79 49.02
CA PRO A 3 28.58 36.30 48.96
C PRO A 3 28.45 35.31 47.78
N VAL A 4 27.92 34.12 48.04
CA VAL A 4 27.62 33.14 46.99
C VAL A 4 26.15 33.29 46.64
N LEU A 5 25.90 33.89 45.47
CA LEU A 5 24.64 33.81 44.76
C LEU A 5 24.74 32.61 43.81
N ASN A 6 23.73 31.74 43.80
CA ASN A 6 23.32 30.98 42.61
C ASN A 6 22.02 30.22 42.91
N VAL A 7 20.89 30.83 42.56
CA VAL A 7 19.59 30.16 42.46
C VAL A 7 19.57 29.45 41.11
N LEU A 8 19.58 28.12 41.13
CA LEU A 8 19.50 27.29 39.94
C LEU A 8 18.02 27.13 39.55
N LEU A 9 17.59 27.81 38.49
CA LEU A 9 16.26 27.68 37.90
C LEU A 9 16.24 26.42 37.01
N THR A 10 15.60 25.35 37.46
CA THR A 10 15.44 24.13 36.66
C THR A 10 14.34 24.32 35.63
N LEU A 11 14.73 24.50 34.36
CA LEU A 11 13.82 24.57 33.23
C LEU A 11 13.40 23.14 32.84
N THR A 12 12.22 22.69 33.25
CA THR A 12 11.61 21.45 32.75
C THR A 12 11.21 21.63 31.29
N MET A 13 12.01 21.09 30.36
CA MET A 13 11.61 20.93 28.97
C MET A 13 10.47 19.91 28.87
N VAL A 14 9.25 20.39 28.64
CA VAL A 14 8.18 19.56 28.09
C VAL A 14 8.54 19.34 26.62
N ALA A 15 9.06 18.14 26.30
CA ALA A 15 9.24 17.73 24.92
C ALA A 15 7.86 17.57 24.27
N ALA A 16 7.42 18.58 23.53
CA ALA A 16 6.25 18.50 22.68
C ALA A 16 6.55 17.54 21.52
N THR A 17 6.13 16.28 21.64
CA THR A 17 6.13 15.31 20.53
C THR A 17 4.94 15.59 19.62
N VAL A 18 4.99 16.70 18.87
CA VAL A 18 4.00 17.01 17.84
C VAL A 18 4.72 17.30 16.54
N ALA A 19 5.08 16.24 15.81
CA ALA A 19 5.21 16.21 14.34
C ALA A 19 5.97 14.95 13.89
N LEU A 20 5.26 13.83 13.72
CA LEU A 20 5.72 12.77 12.82
C LEU A 20 4.57 12.19 11.97
N ALA A 21 3.57 13.02 11.68
CA ALA A 21 2.51 12.70 10.71
C ALA A 21 2.84 13.20 9.29
N GLY A 22 3.91 13.99 9.11
CA GLY A 22 4.18 14.74 7.87
C GLY A 22 5.20 14.11 6.91
N GLN A 23 5.79 12.96 7.20
CA GLN A 23 6.82 12.33 6.36
C GLN A 23 6.60 10.84 6.10
N GLN A 24 5.37 10.34 6.24
CA GLN A 24 5.08 8.99 5.79
C GLN A 24 4.95 9.01 4.27
N THR A 25 5.89 8.36 3.57
CA THR A 25 5.81 8.20 2.12
C THR A 25 4.47 7.56 1.79
N MET A 26 3.62 8.27 1.05
CA MET A 26 2.32 7.76 0.64
C MET A 26 2.53 6.46 -0.14
N PRO A 27 1.81 5.37 0.17
CA PRO A 27 1.95 4.13 -0.58
C PRO A 27 1.52 4.36 -2.04
N PRO A 28 2.08 3.66 -3.03
CA PRO A 28 1.63 3.81 -4.41
C PRO A 28 0.22 3.21 -4.60
N SER A 29 -0.52 3.71 -5.59
CA SER A 29 -1.84 3.18 -6.00
C SER A 29 -1.75 2.29 -7.23
N PHE A 30 -2.56 1.24 -7.25
CA PHE A 30 -2.83 0.48 -8.48
C PHE A 30 -3.84 1.22 -9.35
N SER A 31 -3.63 1.18 -10.67
CA SER A 31 -4.56 1.71 -11.67
C SER A 31 -4.50 0.86 -12.94
N GLU A 32 -5.39 1.12 -13.90
CA GLU A 32 -5.35 0.44 -15.22
C GLU A 32 -4.13 0.85 -16.06
N GLN A 33 -3.50 1.99 -15.75
CA GLN A 33 -2.37 2.54 -16.49
C GLN A 33 -1.01 2.07 -15.97
N ASN A 34 -0.95 1.58 -14.73
CA ASN A 34 0.30 1.20 -14.07
C ASN A 34 0.50 -0.30 -14.11
N GLU A 35 1.69 -0.73 -14.52
CA GLU A 35 2.09 -2.13 -14.42
C GLU A 35 2.12 -2.57 -12.93
N PRO A 36 1.39 -3.63 -12.55
CA PRO A 36 1.25 -4.03 -11.15
C PRO A 36 2.58 -4.30 -10.47
N GLU A 37 3.53 -4.91 -11.18
CA GLU A 37 4.87 -5.20 -10.67
C GLU A 37 5.63 -3.93 -10.24
N THR A 38 5.44 -2.82 -10.95
CA THR A 38 6.08 -1.54 -10.61
C THR A 38 5.54 -1.01 -9.29
N VAL A 39 4.23 -1.08 -9.09
CA VAL A 39 3.57 -0.68 -7.83
C VAL A 39 4.01 -1.59 -6.69
N LEU A 40 4.01 -2.92 -6.89
CA LEU A 40 4.42 -3.90 -5.89
C LEU A 40 5.89 -3.73 -5.47
N ARG A 41 6.79 -3.43 -6.41
CA ARG A 41 8.21 -3.20 -6.14
C ARG A 41 8.44 -1.97 -5.26
N ALA A 42 7.65 -0.92 -5.45
CA ALA A 42 7.78 0.35 -4.74
C ALA A 42 7.00 0.39 -3.41
N TYR A 43 6.18 -0.63 -3.11
CA TYR A 43 5.29 -0.57 -1.96
C TYR A 43 6.07 -0.58 -0.63
N PRO A 44 5.84 0.40 0.28
CA PRO A 44 6.61 0.54 1.52
C PRO A 44 6.17 -0.44 2.63
N LEU A 45 6.57 -1.71 2.49
CA LEU A 45 6.26 -2.77 3.46
C LEU A 45 6.90 -2.50 4.83
N GLY A 46 6.19 -2.88 5.88
CA GLY A 46 6.61 -2.76 7.29
C GLY A 46 6.47 -1.36 7.88
N ILE A 47 6.14 -0.33 7.08
CA ILE A 47 6.02 1.05 7.55
C ILE A 47 4.68 1.72 7.21
N THR A 48 3.92 1.22 6.23
CA THR A 48 2.56 1.73 5.98
C THR A 48 1.60 1.29 7.08
N THR A 49 1.07 2.23 7.85
CA THR A 49 0.08 1.95 8.91
C THR A 49 -1.32 1.80 8.32
N LYS A 50 -2.25 1.16 9.05
CA LYS A 50 -3.69 1.15 8.69
C LYS A 50 -4.26 2.55 8.45
N GLN A 51 -3.86 3.54 9.26
CA GLN A 51 -4.30 4.92 9.08
C GLN A 51 -3.79 5.50 7.75
N ALA A 52 -2.51 5.33 7.42
CA ALA A 52 -1.96 5.79 6.15
C ALA A 52 -2.59 5.06 4.96
N ALA A 53 -2.79 3.75 5.08
CA ALA A 53 -3.49 2.95 4.07
C ALA A 53 -4.93 3.44 3.85
N PHE A 54 -5.67 3.72 4.93
CA PHE A 54 -7.03 4.25 4.86
C PHE A 54 -7.06 5.66 4.26
N SER A 55 -6.18 6.56 4.69
CA SER A 55 -6.09 7.92 4.16
C SER A 55 -5.77 7.94 2.66
N HIS A 56 -4.99 6.95 2.19
CA HIS A 56 -4.57 6.87 0.80
C HIS A 56 -5.57 6.14 -0.10
N HIS A 57 -6.01 4.94 0.31
CA HIS A 57 -6.83 4.06 -0.52
C HIS A 57 -8.33 4.17 -0.23
N GLY A 58 -8.69 4.83 0.88
CA GLY A 58 -10.06 4.89 1.36
C GLY A 58 -10.54 3.59 2.01
N LYS A 59 -11.86 3.50 2.16
CA LYS A 59 -12.54 2.32 2.72
C LYS A 59 -12.33 1.11 1.81
N ALA A 60 -11.86 0.01 2.39
CA ALA A 60 -11.75 -1.26 1.68
C ALA A 60 -13.13 -1.76 1.20
N LEU A 61 -13.15 -2.43 0.05
CA LEU A 61 -14.35 -3.12 -0.43
C LEU A 61 -14.76 -4.22 0.56
N ARG A 62 -13.77 -4.98 1.06
CA ARG A 62 -13.96 -6.02 2.07
C ARG A 62 -12.79 -6.06 3.03
N THR A 63 -13.08 -6.38 4.28
CA THR A 63 -12.08 -6.77 5.29
C THR A 63 -12.24 -8.27 5.55
N LEU A 64 -11.13 -9.00 5.64
CA LEU A 64 -11.12 -10.44 5.82
C LEU A 64 -9.99 -10.89 6.74
N VAL A 65 -10.12 -12.10 7.30
CA VAL A 65 -9.03 -12.81 7.95
C VAL A 65 -8.51 -13.86 6.98
N LEU A 66 -7.23 -13.80 6.67
CA LEU A 66 -6.52 -14.73 5.78
C LEU A 66 -6.27 -16.06 6.50
N PRO A 67 -6.00 -17.16 5.76
CA PRO A 67 -5.72 -18.47 6.38
C PRO A 67 -4.55 -18.49 7.37
N ASN A 68 -3.62 -17.54 7.24
CA ASN A 68 -2.50 -17.34 8.18
C ASN A 68 -2.88 -16.51 9.43
N GLY A 69 -4.17 -16.22 9.62
CA GLY A 69 -4.69 -15.42 10.73
C GLY A 69 -4.51 -13.90 10.57
N LYS A 70 -3.90 -13.44 9.47
CA LYS A 70 -3.65 -12.00 9.25
C LYS A 70 -4.85 -11.29 8.65
N GLU A 71 -5.00 -10.01 8.99
CA GLU A 71 -6.07 -9.19 8.43
C GLU A 71 -5.71 -8.75 7.02
N GLY A 72 -6.70 -8.83 6.11
CA GLY A 72 -6.60 -8.40 4.73
C GLY A 72 -7.65 -7.34 4.40
N TRP A 73 -7.24 -6.24 3.76
CA TRP A 73 -8.15 -5.25 3.17
C TRP A 73 -8.13 -5.38 1.65
N VAL A 74 -9.28 -5.69 1.06
CA VAL A 74 -9.44 -5.94 -0.38
C VAL A 74 -9.96 -4.70 -1.08
N TYR A 75 -9.35 -4.41 -2.23
CA TYR A 75 -9.68 -3.32 -3.13
C TYR A 75 -9.79 -3.84 -4.57
N GLU A 76 -10.51 -3.10 -5.40
CA GLU A 76 -10.66 -3.37 -6.83
C GLU A 76 -9.90 -2.34 -7.67
N VAL A 77 -9.40 -2.79 -8.82
CA VAL A 77 -8.69 -1.98 -9.81
C VAL A 77 -9.36 -2.19 -11.15
N GLY A 78 -9.90 -1.12 -11.70
CA GLY A 78 -10.61 -1.15 -12.98
C GLY A 78 -11.99 -1.77 -12.89
N GLY A 79 -12.51 -2.22 -14.04
CA GLY A 79 -13.81 -2.92 -14.14
C GLY A 79 -15.03 -2.02 -14.35
N LYS A 80 -14.87 -0.69 -14.24
CA LYS A 80 -15.92 0.26 -14.62
C LYS A 80 -15.87 0.51 -16.12
N GLN A 81 -16.88 0.04 -16.83
CA GLN A 81 -17.05 0.24 -18.27
C GLN A 81 -18.07 1.36 -18.48
N ALA A 82 -17.84 2.20 -19.50
CA ALA A 82 -18.85 3.15 -19.94
C ALA A 82 -20.02 2.38 -20.57
N GLN A 83 -21.16 2.35 -19.90
CA GLN A 83 -22.42 1.81 -20.38
C GLN A 83 -23.30 2.97 -20.83
N THR A 84 -23.70 3.00 -22.10
CA THR A 84 -24.64 4.00 -22.60
C THR A 84 -26.05 3.41 -22.60
N TYR A 85 -26.88 3.89 -21.70
CA TYR A 85 -28.29 3.54 -21.62
C TYR A 85 -29.11 4.53 -22.44
N GLN A 86 -30.07 4.00 -23.21
CA GLN A 86 -31.08 4.81 -23.84
C GLN A 86 -32.32 4.86 -22.93
N HIS A 87 -32.63 6.05 -22.42
CA HIS A 87 -33.84 6.29 -21.65
C HIS A 87 -35.08 6.16 -22.56
N PRO A 88 -36.27 5.81 -22.03
CA PRO A 88 -37.52 5.76 -22.82
C PRO A 88 -37.84 7.05 -23.58
N THR A 89 -37.30 8.19 -23.12
CA THR A 89 -37.38 9.50 -23.78
C THR A 89 -36.40 9.67 -24.96
N ARG A 90 -35.68 8.60 -25.35
CA ARG A 90 -34.60 8.54 -26.36
C ARG A 90 -33.31 9.29 -25.99
N GLU A 91 -33.24 9.86 -24.80
CA GLU A 91 -32.02 10.46 -24.27
C GLU A 91 -30.99 9.38 -23.94
N LYS A 92 -29.72 9.61 -24.29
CA LYS A 92 -28.62 8.68 -24.02
C LYS A 92 -27.87 9.14 -22.77
N HIS A 93 -27.80 8.29 -21.76
CA HIS A 93 -26.99 8.51 -20.56
C HIS A 93 -25.82 7.53 -20.54
N THR A 94 -24.60 8.05 -20.45
CA THR A 94 -23.41 7.23 -20.21
C THR A 94 -23.16 7.15 -18.71
N VAL A 95 -23.20 5.93 -18.18
CA VAL A 95 -22.91 5.64 -16.77
C VAL A 95 -21.67 4.75 -16.72
N TYR A 96 -20.76 5.02 -15.79
CA TYR A 96 -19.60 4.17 -15.54
C TYR A 96 -19.96 3.12 -14.51
N GLU A 97 -20.26 1.90 -14.97
CA GLU A 97 -20.74 0.81 -14.13
C GLU A 97 -19.78 -0.38 -14.21
N ALA A 98 -19.80 -1.21 -13.17
CA ALA A 98 -19.08 -2.48 -13.19
C ALA A 98 -19.66 -3.34 -14.33
N GLY A 99 -18.92 -3.43 -15.43
CA GLY A 99 -19.38 -4.18 -16.61
C GLY A 99 -19.25 -5.68 -16.40
N PRO A 100 -19.95 -6.52 -17.20
CA PRO A 100 -19.88 -7.99 -17.12
C PRO A 100 -18.51 -8.57 -17.54
N GLY A 101 -17.46 -7.75 -17.65
CA GLY A 101 -16.13 -8.19 -18.02
C GLY A 101 -15.38 -8.81 -16.86
N ASN A 102 -14.75 -9.97 -17.13
CA ASN A 102 -13.86 -10.72 -16.22
C ASN A 102 -12.54 -10.00 -15.84
N ASN A 103 -12.47 -8.67 -16.01
CA ASN A 103 -11.24 -7.88 -15.84
C ASN A 103 -11.20 -7.09 -14.52
N VAL A 104 -12.06 -7.44 -13.54
CA VAL A 104 -11.96 -6.87 -12.19
C VAL A 104 -10.72 -7.45 -11.52
N ARG A 105 -9.65 -6.66 -11.51
CA ARG A 105 -8.41 -6.99 -10.81
C ARG A 105 -8.57 -6.56 -9.36
N THR A 106 -8.02 -7.32 -8.43
CA THR A 106 -8.12 -7.00 -7.01
C THR A 106 -6.76 -6.94 -6.38
N TYR A 107 -6.58 -6.08 -5.39
CA TYR A 107 -5.40 -6.15 -4.52
C TYR A 107 -5.80 -6.22 -3.05
N THR A 108 -4.99 -6.91 -2.27
CA THR A 108 -5.20 -7.08 -0.83
C THR A 108 -4.00 -6.54 -0.07
N LEU A 109 -4.22 -5.57 0.82
CA LEU A 109 -3.23 -5.14 1.80
C LEU A 109 -3.28 -6.11 2.99
N VAL A 110 -2.15 -6.72 3.35
CA VAL A 110 -2.06 -7.65 4.48
C VAL A 110 -1.41 -6.95 5.66
N PHE A 111 -2.07 -6.99 6.81
CA PHE A 111 -1.58 -6.33 8.02
C PHE A 111 -1.04 -7.34 9.03
N ASP A 112 0.00 -6.94 9.77
CA ASP A 112 0.41 -7.64 10.98
C ASP A 112 -0.46 -7.27 12.19
N ASP A 113 -0.10 -7.82 13.35
CA ASP A 113 -0.83 -7.61 14.61
C ASP A 113 -0.64 -6.18 15.15
N LYS A 114 0.33 -5.42 14.61
CA LYS A 114 0.57 -4.00 14.92
C LYS A 114 -0.19 -3.07 13.97
N GLY A 115 -0.86 -3.62 12.95
CA GLY A 115 -1.60 -2.84 11.96
C GLY A 115 -0.71 -2.14 10.94
N VAL A 116 0.45 -2.70 10.59
CA VAL A 116 1.27 -2.25 9.46
C VAL A 116 1.18 -3.22 8.28
N VAL A 117 1.25 -2.70 7.06
CA VAL A 117 1.21 -3.51 5.83
C VAL A 117 2.48 -4.32 5.71
N ILE A 118 2.37 -5.65 5.73
CA ILE A 118 3.48 -6.60 5.62
C ILE A 118 3.56 -7.28 4.26
N ASP A 119 2.47 -7.28 3.49
CA ASP A 119 2.46 -7.74 2.11
C ASP A 119 1.32 -7.08 1.33
N VAL A 120 1.42 -7.11 0.00
CA VAL A 120 0.37 -6.68 -0.93
C VAL A 120 0.21 -7.75 -1.99
N LEU A 121 -0.99 -8.32 -2.09
CA LEU A 121 -1.31 -9.38 -3.05
C LEU A 121 -2.11 -8.78 -4.19
N TYR A 122 -1.59 -8.81 -5.42
CA TYR A 122 -2.28 -8.33 -6.61
C TYR A 122 -2.77 -9.50 -7.46
N ASN A 123 -4.07 -9.61 -7.65
CA ASN A 123 -4.73 -10.68 -8.39
C ASN A 123 -5.31 -10.16 -9.70
N GLU A 124 -4.86 -10.72 -10.82
CA GLU A 124 -5.37 -10.37 -12.15
C GLU A 124 -6.68 -11.09 -12.50
N LYS A 125 -6.84 -12.36 -12.12
CA LYS A 125 -7.96 -13.23 -12.53
C LYS A 125 -8.69 -13.90 -11.35
N GLY A 126 -8.86 -13.17 -10.26
CA GLY A 126 -9.50 -13.68 -9.05
C GLY A 126 -8.50 -14.19 -8.00
N ARG A 127 -9.02 -14.70 -6.88
CA ARG A 127 -8.23 -15.05 -5.69
C ARG A 127 -7.17 -16.12 -5.99
N HIS A 128 -5.91 -15.82 -5.66
CA HIS A 128 -4.75 -16.74 -5.62
C HIS A 128 -3.93 -16.94 -6.90
N ASP A 129 -4.22 -16.22 -7.98
CA ASP A 129 -3.39 -16.20 -9.21
C ASP A 129 -2.36 -15.06 -9.23
N GLY A 130 -2.11 -14.44 -8.07
CA GLY A 130 -1.56 -13.09 -7.97
C GLY A 130 -0.09 -12.94 -7.58
N LEU A 131 0.53 -11.86 -8.08
CA LEU A 131 1.86 -11.38 -7.68
C LEU A 131 1.81 -10.77 -6.27
N THR A 132 2.90 -10.89 -5.50
CA THR A 132 3.02 -10.25 -4.19
C THR A 132 4.18 -9.27 -4.10
N ALA A 133 4.02 -8.23 -3.29
CA ALA A 133 5.09 -7.26 -3.04
C ALA A 133 6.31 -7.95 -2.42
N LEU A 134 6.10 -8.88 -1.46
CA LEU A 134 7.19 -9.65 -0.89
C LEU A 134 7.97 -10.46 -1.94
N GLN A 135 7.29 -11.16 -2.86
CA GLN A 135 7.96 -11.93 -3.92
C GLN A 135 8.75 -11.02 -4.86
N VAL A 136 8.12 -9.94 -5.34
CA VAL A 136 8.74 -8.99 -6.28
C VAL A 136 9.97 -8.33 -5.65
N GLN A 137 9.86 -7.87 -4.41
CA GLN A 137 10.96 -7.19 -3.71
C GLN A 137 12.10 -8.14 -3.34
N ARG A 138 11.81 -9.42 -2.98
CA ARG A 138 12.86 -10.43 -2.73
C ARG A 138 13.64 -10.77 -3.99
N LYS A 139 12.98 -10.89 -5.14
CA LYS A 139 13.65 -11.18 -6.43
C LYS A 139 14.67 -10.10 -6.77
N VAL A 140 14.30 -8.82 -6.61
CA VAL A 140 15.21 -7.68 -6.82
C VAL A 140 16.42 -7.74 -5.88
N ARG A 141 16.22 -8.10 -4.61
CA ARG A 141 17.35 -8.25 -3.65
C ARG A 141 18.25 -9.44 -4.00
N GLY A 142 17.70 -10.56 -4.44
CA GLY A 142 18.46 -11.78 -4.78
C GLY A 142 19.25 -11.67 -6.09
N ASP A 143 18.74 -10.96 -7.10
CA ASP A 143 19.43 -10.74 -8.38
C ASP A 143 20.64 -9.79 -8.22
N GLY A 144 20.64 -8.92 -7.21
CA GLY A 144 21.78 -8.04 -6.89
C GLY A 144 23.01 -8.77 -6.36
N THR A 145 22.86 -9.96 -5.78
CA THR A 145 23.96 -10.70 -5.12
C THR A 145 24.75 -11.59 -6.08
N ARG A 146 24.23 -11.96 -7.26
CA ARG A 146 24.89 -12.92 -8.18
C ARG A 146 25.78 -12.32 -9.25
N LYS A 147 25.90 -10.98 -9.36
CA LYS A 147 26.65 -10.35 -10.46
C LYS A 147 28.06 -9.85 -10.10
N GLY A 148 28.61 -10.27 -8.96
CA GLY A 148 29.87 -9.75 -8.41
C GLY A 148 30.98 -10.76 -8.10
N GLU A 149 30.77 -12.06 -8.29
CA GLU A 149 31.80 -13.07 -7.99
C GLU A 149 31.92 -14.06 -9.16
N GLY A 150 33.05 -14.00 -9.85
CA GLY A 150 33.46 -15.05 -10.79
C GLY A 150 33.85 -14.56 -12.18
N LEU A 151 34.95 -13.81 -12.28
CA LEU A 151 35.85 -13.88 -13.44
C LEU A 151 37.22 -13.35 -13.01
N GLY A 152 37.98 -14.22 -12.39
CA GLY A 152 39.34 -13.97 -11.96
C GLY A 152 40.03 -15.26 -11.58
N MET A 153 40.07 -16.24 -12.50
CA MET A 153 41.09 -17.29 -12.56
C MET A 153 41.14 -17.89 -13.97
N LYS A 154 42.08 -17.40 -14.77
CA LYS A 154 43.11 -18.20 -15.46
C LYS A 154 44.14 -17.27 -16.06
#